data_AF-A0A1G7GPN9-F1
#
_entry.id   AF-A0A1G7GPN9-F1
#
_cell.length_a   1.000
_cell.length_b   1.000
_cell.length_c   1.000
_cell.angle_alpha   90.00
_cell.angle_beta   90.00
_cell.angle_gamma   90.00
#
_symmetry.space_group_name_H-M   'P 1'
#
loop_
_entity.id
_entity.type
_entity.pdbx_description
1 polymer ?
#
loop_
_entity_poly.entity_id
_entity_poly.type
_entity_poly.pdbx_seq_one_letter_code
_entity_poly.pdbx_strand_id
1 'polypeptide(L)'
;MLVKAVSVALVVLGIILAAVASPTRGNAAEGSFPRLPLGFGRPVPLTAGEKQQLVFLSPGLDVDKLPPEYSARLRDIIHHDRSDHEKRSMIRSLLNR
;
A
#
# COMPACT_ATOMS: atom_id res chain seq x y z
N MET A 1 56.82 -14.75 -5.47
CA MET A 1 55.54 -14.93 -4.72
C MET A 1 54.68 -13.68 -4.87
N LEU A 2 54.23 -13.36 -6.10
CA LEU A 2 53.57 -12.08 -6.42
C LEU A 2 52.25 -12.31 -7.17
N VAL A 3 51.48 -13.33 -6.78
CA VAL A 3 50.21 -13.67 -7.46
C VAL A 3 49.04 -13.80 -6.48
N LYS A 4 49.27 -13.62 -5.17
CA LYS A 4 48.23 -13.80 -4.14
C LYS A 4 47.63 -12.51 -3.58
N ALA A 5 48.08 -11.33 -4.04
CA ALA A 5 47.63 -10.04 -3.50
C ALA A 5 46.55 -9.34 -4.35
N VAL A 6 46.32 -9.79 -5.59
CA VAL A 6 45.38 -9.11 -6.53
C VAL A 6 43.92 -9.56 -6.33
N SER A 7 43.66 -10.61 -5.55
CA SER A 7 42.32 -11.18 -5.43
C SER A 7 41.45 -10.59 -4.31
N VAL A 8 42.01 -9.79 -3.39
CA VAL A 8 41.23 -9.25 -2.25
C VAL A 8 40.66 -7.86 -2.53
N ALA A 9 41.32 -7.05 -3.38
CA ALA A 9 40.87 -5.70 -3.70
C ALA A 9 39.63 -5.65 -4.62
N LEU A 10 39.30 -6.75 -5.31
CA LEU A 10 38.19 -6.80 -6.27
C LEU A 10 36.85 -7.24 -5.65
N VAL A 11 36.86 -7.76 -4.41
CA VAL A 11 35.63 -8.23 -3.75
C VAL A 11 34.89 -7.08 -3.04
N VAL A 12 35.59 -5.99 -2.67
CA VAL A 12 34.99 -4.87 -1.92
C VAL A 12 34.36 -3.80 -2.82
N LEU A 13 34.71 -3.75 -4.11
CA LEU A 13 34.19 -2.75 -5.06
C LEU A 13 32.84 -3.14 -5.71
N GLY A 14 32.26 -4.29 -5.34
CA GLY A 14 31.01 -4.79 -5.94
C GLY A 14 29.72 -4.48 -5.17
N ILE A 15 29.79 -3.91 -3.96
CA ILE A 15 28.62 -3.77 -3.06
C ILE A 15 27.98 -2.36 -3.14
N ILE A 16 28.60 -1.41 -3.85
CA ILE A 16 28.15 -0.02 -3.90
C ILE A 16 27.63 0.35 -5.29
N LEU A 17 26.89 -0.55 -5.95
CA LEU A 17 26.03 -0.19 -7.08
C LEU A 17 24.58 -0.20 -6.62
N ALA A 18 24.24 0.94 -6.02
CA ALA A 18 22.90 1.51 -5.88
C ALA A 18 21.84 0.78 -6.73
N ALA A 19 20.83 0.12 -6.18
CA ALA A 19 19.73 0.73 -5.41
C ALA A 19 19.18 2.05 -5.98
N VAL A 20 19.56 2.43 -7.22
CA VAL A 20 18.85 3.42 -8.02
C VAL A 20 17.60 2.73 -8.55
N ALA A 21 16.52 2.96 -7.79
CA ALA A 21 15.23 3.37 -8.32
C ALA A 21 15.00 3.05 -9.81
N SER A 22 14.48 1.86 -10.06
CA SER A 22 13.52 1.67 -11.12
C SER A 22 12.41 0.83 -10.51
N PRO A 23 11.31 1.44 -10.00
CA PRO A 23 10.07 0.68 -9.96
C PRO A 23 9.77 0.38 -11.42
N THR A 24 10.03 -0.88 -11.79
CA THR A 24 9.55 -1.52 -12.99
C THR A 24 8.15 -0.99 -13.25
N ARG A 25 8.01 -0.25 -14.35
CA ARG A 25 6.75 0.29 -14.85
C ARG A 25 5.76 -0.86 -14.78
N GLY A 26 4.95 -0.85 -13.72
CA GLY A 26 3.98 -1.90 -13.46
C GLY A 26 3.13 -1.97 -14.70
N ASN A 27 3.11 -3.13 -15.33
CA ASN A 27 2.10 -3.47 -16.32
C ASN A 27 0.78 -2.95 -15.78
N ALA A 28 0.18 -2.01 -16.50
CA ALA A 28 -1.20 -1.63 -16.32
C ALA A 28 -2.01 -2.91 -16.58
N ALA A 29 -2.21 -3.70 -15.53
CA ALA A 29 -3.22 -4.73 -15.50
C ALA A 29 -4.55 -3.97 -15.55
N GLU A 30 -5.09 -3.90 -16.77
CA GLU A 30 -6.42 -3.41 -17.05
C GLU A 30 -7.42 -3.99 -16.06
N GLY A 31 -8.00 -3.10 -15.26
CA GLY A 31 -9.45 -2.97 -15.18
C GLY A 31 -10.23 -4.25 -14.92
N SER A 32 -9.95 -4.95 -13.83
CA SER A 32 -10.99 -5.74 -13.18
C SER A 32 -10.76 -5.65 -11.68
N PHE A 33 -11.24 -4.55 -11.09
CA PHE A 33 -11.51 -4.56 -9.66
C PHE A 33 -12.62 -5.59 -9.46
N PRO A 34 -12.36 -6.72 -8.78
CA PRO A 34 -13.47 -7.57 -8.38
C PRO A 34 -14.35 -6.69 -7.50
N ARG A 35 -15.55 -6.37 -7.98
CA ARG A 35 -16.62 -5.84 -7.11
C ARG A 35 -16.79 -6.91 -6.06
N LEU A 36 -16.17 -6.70 -4.90
CA LEU A 36 -16.23 -7.63 -3.80
C LEU A 36 -17.72 -7.89 -3.58
N PRO A 37 -18.15 -9.16 -3.54
CA PRO A 37 -19.53 -9.46 -3.25
C PRO A 37 -19.85 -8.73 -1.95
N LEU A 38 -20.86 -7.85 -1.98
CA LEU A 38 -21.59 -7.41 -0.80
C LEU A 38 -22.37 -8.64 -0.33
N GLY A 39 -21.62 -9.68 0.07
CA GLY A 39 -22.15 -10.94 0.48
C GLY A 39 -22.98 -10.69 1.73
N PHE A 40 -24.22 -11.19 1.72
CA PHE A 40 -24.94 -11.49 2.94
C PHE A 40 -24.05 -12.42 3.77
N GLY A 41 -23.26 -11.84 4.66
CA GLY A 41 -22.08 -12.48 5.24
C GLY A 41 -21.34 -11.50 6.14
N ARG A 42 -20.59 -12.05 7.10
CA ARG A 42 -19.86 -11.26 8.10
C ARG A 42 -18.96 -10.22 7.41
N PRO A 43 -18.89 -8.99 7.94
CA PRO A 43 -18.04 -7.95 7.37
C PRO A 43 -16.59 -8.43 7.25
N VAL A 44 -16.03 -8.29 6.05
CA VAL A 44 -14.64 -8.69 5.77
C VAL A 44 -13.72 -7.64 6.41
N PRO A 45 -12.77 -8.04 7.28
CA PRO A 45 -11.86 -7.08 7.90
C PRO A 45 -10.93 -6.46 6.85
N LEU A 46 -10.46 -5.24 7.15
CA LEU A 46 -9.44 -4.56 6.36
C LEU A 46 -8.10 -5.30 6.50
N THR A 47 -7.37 -5.42 5.40
CA THR A 47 -6.02 -5.98 5.39
C THR A 47 -5.02 -5.03 6.06
N ALA A 48 -3.83 -5.54 6.43
CA ALA A 48 -2.79 -4.70 7.02
C ALA A 48 -2.38 -3.53 6.10
N GLY A 49 -2.29 -3.78 4.79
CA GLY A 49 -1.96 -2.73 3.80
C GLY A 49 -3.06 -1.66 3.71
N GLU A 50 -4.32 -2.07 3.72
CA GLU A 50 -5.46 -1.13 3.72
C GLU A 50 -5.48 -0.27 5.00
N LYS A 51 -5.19 -0.88 6.16
CA LYS A 51 -5.06 -0.14 7.42
C LYS A 51 -3.95 0.91 7.35
N GLN A 52 -2.78 0.55 6.83
CA GLN A 52 -1.68 1.51 6.65
C GLN A 52 -2.05 2.66 5.71
N GLN A 53 -2.74 2.36 4.60
CA GLN A 53 -3.17 3.38 3.66
C GLN A 53 -4.22 4.31 4.27
N LEU A 54 -5.12 3.81 5.12
CA LEU A 54 -6.06 4.64 5.87
C LEU A 54 -5.38 5.55 6.88
N VAL A 55 -4.37 5.05 7.60
CA VAL A 55 -3.57 5.86 8.53
C VAL A 55 -2.79 6.94 7.79
N PHE A 56 -2.28 6.63 6.60
CA PHE A 56 -1.63 7.62 5.72
C PHE A 56 -2.60 8.70 5.22
N LEU A 57 -3.80 8.30 4.80
CA LEU A 57 -4.82 9.24 4.32
C LEU A 57 -5.37 10.08 5.48
N SER A 58 -5.68 9.47 6.61
CA SER A 58 -6.27 10.13 7.78
C SER A 58 -5.42 9.89 9.03
N PRO A 59 -4.35 10.68 9.24
CA PRO A 59 -3.51 10.57 10.44
C PRO A 59 -4.35 10.70 11.72
N GLY A 60 -4.10 9.81 12.68
CA GLY A 60 -4.85 9.74 13.94
C GLY A 60 -6.13 8.89 13.88
N LEU A 61 -6.48 8.32 12.73
CA LEU A 61 -7.57 7.36 12.63
C LEU A 61 -7.17 6.02 13.28
N ASP A 62 -7.90 5.63 14.32
CA ASP A 62 -7.77 4.30 14.93
C ASP A 62 -8.67 3.29 14.20
N VAL A 63 -8.11 2.66 13.16
CA VAL A 63 -8.85 1.76 12.25
C VAL A 63 -9.39 0.52 12.98
N ASP A 64 -8.73 0.07 14.05
CA ASP A 64 -9.14 -1.12 14.81
C ASP A 64 -10.35 -0.86 15.71
N LYS A 65 -10.66 0.42 16.00
CA LYS A 65 -11.86 0.82 16.75
C LYS A 65 -13.08 1.09 15.87
N LEU A 66 -12.92 1.06 14.55
CA LEU A 66 -14.03 1.34 13.64
C LEU A 66 -15.01 0.16 13.60
N PRO A 67 -16.32 0.42 13.60
CA PRO A 67 -17.31 -0.63 13.41
C PRO A 67 -17.06 -1.37 12.09
N PRO A 68 -17.23 -2.70 12.06
CA PRO A 68 -16.84 -3.49 10.91
C PRO A 68 -17.72 -3.22 9.67
N GLU A 69 -18.90 -2.62 9.82
CA GLU A 69 -19.72 -2.13 8.68
C GLU A 69 -19.00 -1.07 7.81
N TYR A 70 -18.02 -0.35 8.35
CA TYR A 70 -17.28 0.66 7.61
C TYR A 70 -16.19 0.04 6.72
N SER A 71 -15.79 -1.22 6.95
CA SER A 71 -14.64 -1.82 6.25
C SER A 71 -14.84 -1.83 4.73
N ALA A 72 -16.03 -2.21 4.26
CA ALA A 72 -16.35 -2.25 2.83
C ALA A 72 -16.32 -0.85 2.19
N ARG A 73 -16.86 0.16 2.87
CA ARG A 73 -16.88 1.55 2.37
C ARG A 73 -15.48 2.17 2.38
N LEU A 74 -14.70 1.94 3.42
CA LEU A 74 -13.33 2.42 3.50
C LEU A 74 -12.45 1.76 2.44
N ARG A 75 -12.62 0.46 2.22
CA ARG A 75 -11.97 -0.28 1.14
C ARG A 75 -12.32 0.31 -0.23
N ASP A 76 -13.60 0.60 -0.47
CA ASP A 76 -14.04 1.23 -1.72
C ASP A 76 -13.34 2.58 -1.94
N ILE A 77 -13.24 3.43 -0.91
CA ILE A 77 -12.54 4.73 -0.99
C ILE A 77 -11.04 4.54 -1.29
N ILE A 78 -10.38 3.57 -0.64
CA ILE A 78 -8.96 3.29 -0.84
C ILE A 78 -8.65 2.92 -2.28
N HIS A 79 -9.43 1.99 -2.86
CA HIS A 79 -9.22 1.46 -4.21
C HIS A 79 -9.87 2.31 -5.31
N HIS A 80 -10.63 3.35 -4.95
CA HIS A 80 -11.22 4.25 -5.93
C HIS A 80 -10.13 5.01 -6.71
N ASP A 81 -10.35 5.21 -8.00
CA ASP A 81 -9.52 6.06 -8.86
C ASP A 81 -9.84 7.54 -8.61
N ARG A 82 -9.28 8.09 -7.54
CA ARG A 82 -9.44 9.49 -7.09
C ARG A 82 -8.13 9.97 -6.47
N SER A 83 -7.95 11.28 -6.45
CA SER A 83 -6.80 11.89 -5.77
C SER A 83 -6.81 11.61 -4.26
N ASP A 84 -5.62 11.59 -3.64
CA ASP A 84 -5.52 11.41 -2.18
C ASP A 84 -6.30 12.48 -1.42
N HIS A 85 -6.32 13.72 -1.92
CA HIS A 85 -7.11 14.80 -1.33
C HIS A 85 -8.61 14.48 -1.29
N GLU A 86 -9.16 13.98 -2.40
CA GLU A 86 -10.57 13.55 -2.43
C GLU A 86 -10.83 12.36 -1.51
N LYS A 87 -9.95 11.36 -1.50
CA LYS A 87 -10.08 10.20 -0.60
C LYS A 87 -10.11 10.63 0.87
N ARG A 88 -9.26 11.57 1.28
CA ARG A 88 -9.28 12.17 2.62
C ARG A 88 -10.61 12.84 2.95
N SER A 89 -11.14 13.62 2.01
CA SER A 89 -12.45 14.26 2.15
C SER A 89 -13.58 13.24 2.31
N MET A 90 -13.56 12.18 1.51
CA MET A 90 -14.54 11.09 1.57
C MET A 90 -14.46 10.32 2.89
N ILE A 91 -13.26 9.99 3.37
CA ILE A 91 -13.05 9.32 4.66
C ILE A 91 -13.60 10.19 5.79
N ARG A 92 -13.27 11.49 5.80
CA ARG A 92 -13.81 12.44 6.79
C ARG A 92 -15.34 12.50 6.74
N SER A 93 -15.92 12.59 5.55
CA SER A 93 -17.37 12.62 5.38
C SER A 93 -18.05 11.32 5.79
N LEU A 94 -17.37 10.18 5.68
CA LEU A 94 -17.90 8.88 6.09
C LEU A 94 -17.93 8.73 7.61
N LEU A 95 -16.90 9.21 8.30
CA LEU A 95 -16.73 9.08 9.75
C LEU A 95 -17.49 10.13 10.56
N ASN A 96 -17.85 11.27 9.97
CA ASN A 96 -18.61 12.35 10.61
C ASN A 96 -20.14 12.21 10.46
N ARG A 97 -20.64 11.07 9.99
CA ARG A 97 -22.08 10.77 9.86
C ARG A 97 -22.57 9.99 11.06
#